data_AF-A0A9P0MJJ6-F1
#
_entry.id   AF-A0A9P0MJJ6-F1
#
_cell.length_a   1.000
_cell.length_b   1.000
_cell.length_c   1.000
_cell.angle_alpha   90.00
_cell.angle_beta   90.00
_cell.angle_gamma   90.00
#
_symmetry.space_group_name_H-M   'P 1'
#
loop_
_entity.id
_entity.type
_entity.pdbx_description
1 polymer ?
#
loop_
_entity_poly.entity_id
_entity_poly.type
_entity_poly.pdbx_seq_one_letter_code
_entity_poly.pdbx_strand_id
1 'polypeptide(L)'
;MESIPQNNDETGSIYSIYKQKIDAMFESDFSSTKNSIQAKIEKMFSEVAKDSGIPMNEIGVHSFSVDYLGSVPLQEKVTSLSGLQNPLRNLYFAYKKIVKTKKALTGRLEISSQGLKVQYQGEKVL
;
A
#
# COMPACT_ATOMS: atom_id res chain seq x y z
N MET A 1 -69.42 34.70 -3.76
CA MET A 1 -68.66 34.28 -2.57
C MET A 1 -68.61 32.76 -2.65
N GLU A 2 -67.48 32.09 -2.87
CA GLU A 2 -66.18 32.25 -2.21
C GLU A 2 -64.98 32.31 -3.16
N SER A 3 -63.97 33.09 -2.77
CA SER A 3 -62.66 33.22 -3.38
C SER A 3 -61.70 32.15 -2.83
N ILE A 4 -61.12 31.33 -3.71
CA ILE A 4 -60.09 30.34 -3.37
C ILE A 4 -58.76 31.07 -3.14
N PRO A 5 -58.04 30.84 -2.03
CA PRO A 5 -56.77 31.53 -1.79
C PRO A 5 -55.66 30.94 -2.67
N GLN A 6 -55.06 31.78 -3.51
CA GLN A 6 -53.73 31.53 -4.10
C GLN A 6 -52.69 31.64 -2.99
N ASN A 7 -52.11 30.52 -2.57
CA ASN A 7 -50.93 30.51 -1.73
C ASN A 7 -49.87 29.58 -2.32
N ASN A 8 -48.68 30.17 -2.51
CA ASN A 8 -47.35 29.56 -2.50
C ASN A 8 -46.74 29.07 -3.84
N ASP A 9 -46.33 30.01 -4.69
CA ASP A 9 -45.30 29.78 -5.73
C ASP A 9 -43.86 29.96 -5.21
N GLU A 10 -43.65 30.56 -4.02
CA GLU A 10 -42.30 30.83 -3.48
C GLU A 10 -41.59 29.58 -2.93
N THR A 11 -42.33 28.62 -2.36
CA THR A 11 -41.74 27.43 -1.75
C THR A 11 -41.18 26.45 -2.78
N GLY A 12 -41.79 26.37 -3.98
CA GLY A 12 -41.26 25.60 -5.11
C GLY A 12 -39.97 26.20 -5.69
N SER A 13 -39.85 27.53 -5.65
CA SER A 13 -38.63 28.25 -6.05
C SER A 13 -37.48 28.00 -5.06
N ILE A 14 -37.76 28.05 -3.76
CA ILE A 14 -36.75 27.79 -2.72
C ILE A 14 -36.25 26.34 -2.77
N TYR A 15 -37.15 25.37 -2.93
CA TYR A 15 -36.77 23.96 -3.05
C TYR A 15 -35.92 23.69 -4.29
N SER A 16 -36.26 24.29 -5.43
CA SER A 16 -35.48 24.13 -6.67
C SER A 16 -34.10 24.78 -6.55
N ILE A 17 -33.97 25.92 -5.87
CA ILE A 17 -32.68 26.55 -5.57
C ILE A 17 -31.81 25.64 -4.69
N TYR A 18 -32.37 25.08 -3.62
CA TYR A 18 -31.62 24.14 -2.78
C TYR A 18 -31.23 22.88 -3.55
N LYS A 19 -32.12 22.35 -4.37
CA LYS A 19 -31.85 21.16 -5.17
C LYS A 19 -30.75 21.40 -6.20
N GLN A 20 -30.80 22.50 -6.94
CA GLN A 20 -29.74 22.88 -7.88
C GLN A 20 -28.39 23.09 -7.17
N LYS A 21 -28.39 23.70 -5.99
CA LYS A 21 -27.16 23.92 -5.21
C LYS A 21 -26.57 22.62 -4.68
N ILE A 22 -27.43 21.68 -4.28
CA ILE A 22 -27.06 20.32 -3.89
C ILE A 22 -26.48 19.58 -5.09
N ASP A 23 -27.19 19.54 -6.22
CA ASP A 23 -26.75 18.82 -7.41
C ASP A 23 -25.44 19.41 -7.99
N ALA A 24 -25.24 20.73 -7.95
CA ALA A 24 -23.98 21.38 -8.35
C ALA A 24 -22.80 21.04 -7.43
N MET A 25 -23.05 20.83 -6.12
CA MET A 25 -22.03 20.32 -5.19
C MET A 25 -21.67 18.86 -5.44
N PHE A 26 -22.56 18.08 -6.08
CA PHE A 26 -22.32 16.67 -6.38
C PHE A 26 -21.78 16.45 -7.80
N GLU A 27 -22.16 17.23 -8.81
CA GLU A 27 -21.71 17.06 -10.20
C GLU A 27 -20.28 17.55 -10.46
N SER A 28 -19.75 18.47 -9.63
CA SER A 28 -18.41 19.03 -9.82
C SER A 28 -17.26 18.02 -9.58
N ASP A 29 -17.55 16.85 -9.02
CA ASP A 29 -16.56 15.82 -8.68
C ASP A 29 -16.65 14.52 -9.52
N PHE A 30 -17.56 14.41 -10.49
CA PHE A 30 -17.76 13.15 -11.26
C PHE A 30 -16.82 12.96 -12.46
N SER A 31 -16.14 14.02 -12.91
CA SER A 31 -15.24 13.97 -14.05
C SER A 31 -13.80 13.71 -13.61
N SER A 32 -13.49 12.43 -13.34
CA SER A 32 -12.16 11.80 -13.34
C SER A 32 -11.77 11.12 -12.02
N THR A 33 -11.80 9.78 -12.08
CA THR A 33 -10.89 8.84 -11.40
C THR A 33 -11.01 8.61 -9.89
N LYS A 34 -11.40 7.38 -9.54
CA LYS A 34 -11.21 6.68 -8.25
C LYS A 34 -11.94 7.29 -7.04
N ASN A 35 -13.06 6.65 -6.69
CA ASN A 35 -13.70 6.59 -5.36
C ASN A 35 -13.29 7.73 -4.39
N SER A 36 -14.00 8.86 -4.40
CA SER A 36 -13.72 10.04 -3.55
C SER A 36 -13.58 9.70 -2.05
N ILE A 37 -14.24 8.63 -1.60
CA ILE A 37 -14.11 8.07 -0.25
C ILE A 37 -12.68 7.57 -0.01
N GLN A 38 -12.08 6.86 -0.97
CA GLN A 38 -10.72 6.35 -0.86
C GLN A 38 -9.69 7.49 -0.80
N ALA A 39 -9.83 8.52 -1.64
CA ALA A 39 -8.97 9.69 -1.59
C ALA A 39 -9.04 10.41 -0.23
N LYS A 40 -10.25 10.46 0.37
CA LYS A 40 -10.45 11.05 1.70
C LYS A 40 -9.82 10.22 2.82
N ILE A 41 -9.88 8.89 2.71
CA ILE A 41 -9.22 7.96 3.64
C ILE A 41 -7.70 8.09 3.56
N GLU A 42 -7.14 8.09 2.35
CA GLU A 42 -5.70 8.28 2.11
C GLU A 42 -5.22 9.64 2.63
N LYS A 43 -6.01 10.72 2.46
CA LYS A 43 -5.71 12.05 3.02
C LYS A 43 -5.70 12.04 4.54
N MET A 44 -6.68 11.41 5.19
CA MET A 44 -6.71 11.30 6.65
C MET A 44 -5.49 10.55 7.19
N PHE A 45 -5.11 9.43 6.59
CA PHE A 45 -3.89 8.70 7.00
C PHE A 45 -2.63 9.52 6.78
N SER A 46 -2.57 10.31 5.71
CA SER A 46 -1.44 11.20 5.42
C SER A 46 -1.29 12.32 6.44
N GLU A 47 -2.40 12.89 6.91
CA GLU A 47 -2.43 13.94 7.94
C GLU A 47 -2.01 13.40 9.31
N VAL A 48 -2.52 12.23 9.70
CA VAL A 48 -2.18 11.58 10.98
C VAL A 48 -0.70 11.19 11.04
N ALA A 49 -0.14 10.69 9.94
CA ALA A 49 1.28 10.34 9.88
C ALA A 49 2.20 11.56 10.00
N LYS A 50 1.83 12.68 9.36
CA LYS A 50 2.56 13.96 9.48
C LYS A 50 2.58 14.48 10.91
N ASP A 51 1.45 14.41 11.61
CA ASP A 51 1.34 14.87 13.01
C ASP A 51 2.12 13.94 13.98
N SER A 52 2.21 12.66 13.65
CA SER A 52 2.98 11.66 14.40
C SER A 52 4.49 11.74 14.14
N GLY A 53 4.96 12.64 13.26
CA GLY A 53 6.36 12.74 12.85
C GLY A 53 6.85 11.55 12.01
N ILE A 54 5.94 10.72 11.50
CA ILE A 54 6.26 9.56 10.67
C ILE A 54 6.40 10.06 9.23
N PRO A 55 7.58 9.91 8.58
CA PRO A 55 7.74 10.26 7.18
C PRO A 55 6.71 9.49 6.34
N MET A 56 6.01 10.13 5.40
CA MET A 56 5.06 9.42 4.52
C MET A 56 5.70 8.26 3.76
N ASN A 57 7.02 8.30 3.55
CA ASN A 57 7.78 7.21 2.92
C ASN A 57 7.93 5.96 3.81
N GLU A 58 7.63 6.03 5.11
CA GLU A 58 7.70 4.91 6.04
C GLU A 58 6.34 4.26 6.30
N ILE A 59 5.25 4.89 5.86
CA ILE A 59 3.90 4.30 5.93
C ILE A 59 3.85 3.09 5.01
N GLY A 60 3.64 1.91 5.60
CA GLY A 60 3.62 0.64 4.87
C GLY A 60 5.00 0.04 4.59
N VAL A 61 6.07 0.55 5.23
CA VAL A 61 7.38 -0.09 5.24
C VAL A 61 7.46 -1.06 6.43
N HIS A 62 7.58 -2.35 6.14
CA HIS A 62 7.70 -3.40 7.14
C HIS A 62 9.11 -3.98 7.14
N SER A 63 9.77 -3.98 8.31
CA SER A 63 11.14 -4.48 8.47
C SER A 63 11.18 -5.71 9.37
N PHE A 64 11.87 -6.76 8.92
CA PHE A 64 12.01 -8.02 9.64
C PHE A 64 13.47 -8.41 9.77
N SER A 65 13.87 -8.89 10.94
CA SER A 65 15.16 -9.56 11.13
C SER A 65 15.08 -10.97 10.55
N VAL A 66 15.96 -11.30 9.62
CA VAL A 66 15.95 -12.58 8.88
C VAL A 66 17.36 -13.14 8.75
N ASP A 67 17.46 -14.45 8.54
CA ASP A 67 18.71 -15.07 8.10
C ASP A 67 18.76 -15.08 6.57
N TYR A 68 19.82 -14.50 6.01
CA TYR A 68 20.05 -14.50 4.58
C TYR A 68 20.84 -15.75 4.17
N LEU A 69 20.17 -16.67 3.47
CA LEU A 69 20.76 -17.95 3.04
C LEU A 69 21.69 -17.83 1.82
N GLY A 70 21.71 -16.68 1.15
CA GLY A 70 22.43 -16.46 -0.11
C GLY A 70 21.52 -16.49 -1.35
N SER A 71 22.14 -16.61 -2.52
CA SER A 71 21.45 -16.70 -3.81
C SER A 71 21.99 -17.86 -4.65
N VAL A 72 21.12 -18.48 -5.44
CA VAL A 72 21.48 -19.53 -6.39
C VAL A 72 20.95 -19.14 -7.77
N PRO A 73 21.77 -19.20 -8.83
CA PRO A 73 21.29 -18.91 -10.17
C PRO A 73 20.28 -19.98 -10.60
N LEU A 74 19.22 -19.53 -11.28
CA LEU A 74 18.28 -20.42 -11.95
C LEU A 74 18.62 -20.44 -13.44
N GLN A 75 18.62 -21.62 -14.05
CA GLN A 75 18.90 -21.78 -15.48
C GLN A 75 17.80 -21.18 -16.35
N GLU A 76 16.55 -21.25 -15.88
CA GLU A 76 15.37 -20.74 -16.56
C GLU A 76 14.34 -20.22 -15.55
N LYS A 77 13.30 -19.55 -16.05
CA LYS A 77 12.22 -19.04 -15.22
C LYS A 77 11.41 -20.21 -14.63
N VAL A 78 11.53 -20.41 -13.32
CA VAL A 78 10.75 -21.39 -12.59
C VAL A 78 9.41 -20.78 -12.17
N THR A 79 8.30 -21.42 -12.53
CA THR A 79 6.93 -21.02 -12.14
C THR A 79 6.25 -22.05 -11.24
N SER A 80 6.95 -23.12 -10.84
CA SER A 80 6.44 -24.21 -10.02
C SER A 80 7.25 -24.42 -8.75
N LEU A 81 6.58 -24.87 -7.68
CA LEU A 81 7.24 -25.21 -6.41
C LEU A 81 8.23 -26.37 -6.56
N SER A 82 7.95 -27.33 -7.45
CA SER A 82 8.83 -28.47 -7.71
C SER A 82 10.19 -28.03 -8.27
N GLY A 83 10.20 -27.08 -9.21
CA GLY A 83 11.43 -26.53 -9.78
C GLY A 83 12.30 -25.79 -8.76
N LEU A 84 11.69 -25.23 -7.71
CA LEU A 84 12.41 -24.52 -6.63
C LEU A 84 13.00 -25.44 -5.56
N GLN A 85 12.54 -26.69 -5.44
CA GLN A 85 12.96 -27.58 -4.34
C GLN A 85 14.47 -27.80 -4.29
N ASN A 86 15.08 -28.12 -5.43
CA ASN A 86 16.51 -28.39 -5.51
C ASN A 86 17.36 -27.12 -5.23
N PRO A 87 17.10 -25.96 -5.88
CA PRO A 87 17.76 -24.70 -5.55
C PRO A 87 17.68 -24.33 -4.06
N LEU A 88 16.48 -24.42 -3.46
CA LEU A 88 16.26 -24.07 -2.06
C LEU A 88 16.98 -25.04 -1.12
N ARG A 89 16.95 -26.34 -1.42
CA ARG A 89 17.67 -27.36 -0.66
C ARG A 89 19.18 -27.10 -0.66
N ASN A 90 19.74 -26.75 -1.82
CA ASN A 90 21.16 -26.44 -1.95
C ASN A 90 21.56 -25.21 -1.11
N LEU A 91 20.77 -24.13 -1.17
CA LEU A 91 20.96 -22.94 -0.33
C LEU A 91 20.92 -23.28 1.16
N TYR A 92 19.93 -24.06 1.59
CA TYR A 92 19.78 -24.45 2.98
C TYR A 92 20.99 -25.24 3.51
N PHE A 93 21.50 -26.21 2.74
CA PHE A 93 22.66 -26.98 3.16
C PHE A 93 23.95 -26.17 3.13
N ALA A 94 24.12 -25.26 2.17
CA ALA A 94 25.24 -24.32 2.17
C ALA A 94 25.22 -23.44 3.41
N TYR A 95 24.07 -22.83 3.73
CA TYR A 95 23.86 -22.05 4.95
C TYR A 95 24.19 -22.86 6.20
N LYS A 96 23.68 -24.09 6.34
CA LYS A 96 23.98 -24.95 7.49
C LYS A 96 25.47 -25.25 7.67
N LYS A 97 26.25 -25.34 6.59
CA LYS A 97 27.71 -25.51 6.68
C LYS A 97 28.38 -24.22 7.16
N ILE A 98 27.90 -23.07 6.70
CA ILE A 98 28.41 -21.75 7.11
C ILE A 98 28.12 -21.50 8.58
N VAL A 99 26.88 -21.69 9.05
CA VAL A 99 26.50 -21.43 10.46
C VAL A 99 27.30 -22.30 11.45
N LYS A 100 27.73 -23.50 11.03
CA LYS A 100 28.59 -24.36 11.86
C LYS A 100 30.03 -23.86 11.97
N THR A 101 30.50 -23.05 11.02
CA THR A 101 31.92 -22.66 10.89
C THR A 101 32.15 -21.16 11.06
N LYS A 102 31.13 -20.33 10.82
CA LYS A 102 31.14 -18.88 10.90
C LYS A 102 29.80 -18.38 11.43
N LYS A 103 29.73 -17.09 11.79
CA LYS A 103 28.49 -16.44 12.23
C LYS A 103 27.47 -16.44 11.08
N ALA A 104 26.20 -16.71 11.42
CA ALA A 104 25.10 -16.65 10.46
C ALA A 104 25.03 -15.26 9.79
N LEU A 105 24.67 -15.25 8.50
CA LEU A 105 24.42 -14.02 7.75
C LEU A 105 23.07 -13.44 8.17
N THR A 106 23.04 -12.77 9.32
CA THR A 106 21.84 -12.06 9.77
C THR A 106 21.64 -10.81 8.92
N GLY A 107 20.39 -10.58 8.52
CA GLY A 107 20.00 -9.45 7.68
C GLY A 107 18.66 -8.85 8.09
N ARG A 108 18.30 -7.80 7.37
CA ARG A 108 17.02 -7.10 7.44
C ARG A 108 16.32 -7.21 6.10
N LEU A 109 15.12 -7.75 6.10
CA LEU A 109 14.19 -7.72 4.97
C LEU A 109 13.25 -6.54 5.17
N GLU A 110 13.25 -5.63 4.21
CA GLU A 110 12.33 -4.51 4.13
C GLU A 110 11.33 -4.78 2.99
N ILE A 111 10.05 -4.67 3.32
CA ILE A 111 8.92 -4.82 2.40
C ILE A 111 8.22 -3.47 2.31
N SER A 112 8.15 -2.91 1.11
CA SER A 112 7.52 -1.61 0.86
C SER A 112 6.79 -1.60 -0.47
N SER A 113 6.09 -0.49 -0.76
CA SER A 113 5.47 -0.24 -2.07
C SER A 113 6.49 -0.17 -3.23
N GLN A 114 7.77 0.09 -2.95
CA GLN A 114 8.85 0.10 -3.94
C GLN A 114 9.43 -1.31 -4.20
N GLY A 115 9.02 -2.31 -3.41
CA GLY A 115 9.45 -3.70 -3.54
C GLY A 115 10.15 -4.22 -2.30
N LEU A 116 11.02 -5.23 -2.52
CA LEU A 116 11.74 -5.94 -1.48
C LEU A 116 13.20 -5.50 -1.45
N LYS A 117 13.69 -5.11 -0.28
CA LYS A 117 15.10 -4.75 -0.05
C LYS A 117 15.68 -5.66 1.02
N VAL A 118 16.76 -6.35 0.68
CA VAL A 118 17.49 -7.22 1.62
C VAL A 118 18.82 -6.54 1.94
N GLN A 119 19.05 -6.29 3.22
CA GLN A 119 20.33 -5.82 3.75
C GLN A 119 20.92 -6.94 4.58
N TYR A 120 22.11 -7.43 4.25
CA TYR A 120 22.78 -8.46 5.04
C TYR A 120 24.11 -7.94 5.58
N GLN A 121 24.45 -8.30 6.82
CA GLN A 121 25.75 -8.01 7.40
C GLN A 121 26.64 -9.24 7.21
N GLY A 122 27.28 -9.33 6.05
CA GLY A 122 28.20 -10.39 5.69
C GLY A 122 29.55 -9.84 5.26
N GLU A 123 30.60 -10.59 5.54
CA GLU A 123 31.94 -10.31 5.01
C GLU A 123 31.85 -10.34 3.47
N LYS A 124 32.24 -9.25 2.80
CA LYS A 124 32.20 -9.14 1.35
C LYS A 124 33.26 -10.08 0.80
N VAL A 125 32.85 -11.25 0.30
CA VAL A 125 33.78 -12.14 -0.40
C VAL A 125 34.06 -11.50 -1.76
N LEU A 126 35.22 -10.84 -1.87
CA LEU A 126 35.80 -10.33 -3.11
C LEU A 126 36.26 -11.48 -4.01
#